data_AF-A0A353C145-F1
#
_entry.id   AF-A0A353C145-F1
#
_cell.length_a   1.000
_cell.length_b   1.000
_cell.length_c   1.000
_cell.angle_alpha   90.00
_cell.angle_beta   90.00
_cell.angle_gamma   90.00
#
_symmetry.space_group_name_H-M   'P 1'
#
loop_
_entity.id
_entity.type
_entity.pdbx_description
1 polymer ?
#
loop_
_entity_poly.entity_id
_entity_poly.type
_entity_poly.pdbx_seq_one_letter_code
_entity_poly.pdbx_strand_id
1 'polypeptide(L)'
;MLYAPELSWEEIKGKLEQNNGLKALCLHVAHDCNLRCSYCFAGTGDYHSGRKMMSPETAIKALQFLIDHSGDRQNIEVDFFGGEPLLNFETLKQTVFYGREAEIKTGKQIHFTVTTNGILLDKAKQEFINRYIDNVVISIDGRKEVHDAVRSGQAGKARTTGSSQIL
;
A
#
# COMPACT_ATOMS: atom_id res chain seq x y z
N MET A 1 9.93 19.35 -1.36
CA MET A 1 10.25 18.05 -2.00
C MET A 1 11.08 17.29 -0.98
N LEU A 2 10.59 16.16 -0.47
CA LEU A 2 11.31 15.34 0.51
C LEU A 2 12.51 14.69 -0.20
N TYR A 3 13.60 15.45 -0.34
CA TYR A 3 14.86 14.93 -0.88
C TYR A 3 15.62 14.29 0.29
N ALA A 4 15.63 12.97 0.33
CA ALA A 4 16.63 12.24 1.10
C ALA A 4 17.79 11.94 0.14
N PRO A 5 19.04 12.29 0.49
CA PRO A 5 20.19 11.84 -0.30
C PRO A 5 20.20 10.31 -0.37
N GLU A 6 20.67 9.75 -1.48
CA GLU A 6 20.93 8.31 -1.55
C GLU A 6 21.98 7.95 -0.50
N LEU A 7 21.59 7.10 0.45
CA LEU A 7 22.47 6.63 1.52
C LEU A 7 23.11 5.31 1.08
N SER A 8 24.38 5.10 1.45
CA SER A 8 25.02 3.80 1.31
C SER A 8 24.37 2.76 2.24
N TRP A 9 24.57 1.48 1.96
CA TRP A 9 24.07 0.41 2.82
C TRP A 9 24.66 0.48 4.23
N GLU A 10 25.92 0.89 4.37
CA GLU A 10 26.59 1.10 5.66
C GLU A 10 25.95 2.23 6.46
N GLU A 11 25.61 3.34 5.79
CA GLU A 11 24.90 4.47 6.43
C GLU A 11 23.49 4.08 6.86
N ILE A 12 22.77 3.33 6.02
CA ILE A 12 21.45 2.79 6.36
C ILE A 12 21.57 1.88 7.57
N LYS A 13 22.48 0.91 7.54
CA LYS A 13 22.68 -0.05 8.63
C LYS A 13 23.03 0.64 9.94
N GLY A 14 23.97 1.59 9.93
CA GLY A 14 24.33 2.38 11.11
C GLY A 14 23.14 3.16 11.68
N LYS A 15 22.30 3.74 10.82
CA LYS A 15 21.05 4.40 11.25
C LYS A 15 20.02 3.43 11.81
N LEU A 16 19.92 2.21 11.28
CA LEU A 16 19.01 1.19 11.80
C LEU A 16 19.43 0.71 13.19
N GLU A 17 20.72 0.47 13.38
CA GLU A 17 21.28 0.08 14.69
C GLU A 17 21.07 1.19 15.74
N GLN A 18 21.23 2.46 15.36
CA GLN A 18 21.01 3.61 16.25
C GLN A 18 19.52 3.84 16.60
N ASN A 19 18.60 3.55 15.67
CA ASN A 19 17.17 3.87 15.82
C ASN A 19 16.31 2.69 16.30
N ASN A 20 16.94 1.65 16.86
CA ASN A 20 16.25 0.44 17.32
C ASN A 20 15.44 -0.22 16.18
N GLY A 21 16.09 -0.40 15.03
CA GLY A 21 15.57 -1.13 13.89
C GLY A 21 14.50 -0.41 13.06
N LEU A 22 14.04 -1.09 12.01
CA LEU A 22 12.96 -0.69 11.12
C LEU A 22 11.60 -0.75 11.83
N LYS A 23 10.85 0.35 11.76
CA LYS A 23 9.47 0.39 12.29
C LYS A 23 8.43 0.00 11.24
N ALA A 24 8.61 0.45 10.01
CA ALA A 24 7.56 0.40 9.00
C ALA A 24 8.10 0.13 7.59
N LEU A 25 7.30 -0.51 6.75
CA LEU A 25 7.52 -0.61 5.31
C LEU A 25 6.27 -0.15 4.54
N CYS A 26 6.52 0.56 3.44
CA CYS A 26 5.50 0.85 2.43
C CYS A 26 5.75 -0.07 1.23
N LEU A 27 4.85 -1.01 0.99
CA LEU A 27 4.95 -2.00 -0.07
C LEU A 27 4.18 -1.53 -1.30
N HIS A 28 4.90 -1.14 -2.35
CA HIS A 28 4.30 -0.85 -3.65
C HIS A 28 3.92 -2.15 -4.37
N VAL A 29 2.77 -2.73 -3.99
CA VAL A 29 2.37 -4.04 -4.50
C VAL A 29 1.93 -4.01 -5.95
N ALA A 30 1.56 -2.84 -6.46
CA ALA A 30 1.22 -2.61 -7.86
C ALA A 30 1.86 -1.32 -8.37
N HIS A 31 2.71 -1.43 -9.38
CA HIS A 31 3.12 -0.30 -10.24
C HIS A 31 2.18 -0.21 -11.45
N ASP A 32 0.87 -0.20 -11.21
CA ASP A 32 -0.16 0.19 -12.18
C ASP A 32 -1.34 0.75 -11.40
N CYS A 33 -2.20 1.52 -12.07
CA CYS A 33 -3.41 2.08 -11.48
C CYS A 33 -4.55 2.04 -12.50
N ASN A 34 -5.79 1.99 -12.04
CA ASN A 34 -6.99 2.16 -12.87
C ASN A 34 -7.40 3.63 -13.05
N LEU A 35 -6.75 4.56 -12.35
CA LEU A 35 -6.91 6.02 -12.51
C LEU A 35 -5.64 6.66 -13.10
N ARG A 36 -5.78 7.87 -13.64
CA ARG A 36 -4.71 8.70 -14.22
C ARG A 36 -4.72 10.09 -13.59
N CYS A 37 -4.65 10.15 -12.25
CA CYS A 37 -4.78 11.41 -11.52
C CYS A 37 -3.71 12.42 -11.96
N SER A 38 -4.11 13.67 -12.20
CA SER A 38 -3.25 14.70 -12.81
C SER A 38 -2.06 15.09 -11.93
N TYR A 39 -2.20 15.01 -10.61
CA TYR A 39 -1.14 15.29 -9.64
C TYR A 39 -0.35 14.04 -9.21
N CYS A 40 -0.60 12.87 -9.80
CA CYS A 40 -0.02 11.61 -9.33
C CYS A 40 1.51 11.61 -9.50
N PHE A 41 2.23 11.69 -8.38
CA PHE A 41 3.70 11.63 -8.37
C PHE A 41 4.25 10.29 -8.90
N ALA A 42 3.45 9.24 -8.88
CA ALA A 42 3.83 7.89 -9.31
C ALA A 42 3.71 7.68 -10.82
N GLY A 43 3.80 8.71 -11.66
CA GLY A 43 3.67 8.56 -13.11
C GLY A 43 2.32 7.96 -13.55
N THR A 44 1.24 8.27 -12.83
CA THR A 44 -0.08 7.63 -12.97
C THR A 44 -0.16 6.14 -12.58
N GLY A 45 0.79 5.69 -11.76
CA GLY A 45 0.80 4.42 -11.07
C GLY A 45 2.03 3.55 -11.35
N ASP A 46 2.80 3.82 -12.41
CA ASP A 46 3.93 2.98 -12.84
C ASP A 46 5.29 3.40 -12.26
N TYR A 47 5.32 4.48 -11.49
CA TYR A 47 6.51 5.07 -10.88
C TYR A 47 7.64 5.33 -11.89
N HIS A 48 7.31 5.65 -13.13
CA HIS A 48 8.28 5.85 -14.22
C HIS A 48 9.16 4.63 -14.51
N SER A 49 8.74 3.45 -14.05
CA SER A 49 9.49 2.19 -14.10
C SER A 49 8.81 1.12 -14.97
N GLY A 50 7.71 1.48 -15.62
CA GLY A 50 6.82 0.59 -16.35
C GLY A 50 5.88 -0.20 -15.43
N ARG A 51 4.86 -0.82 -16.05
CA ARG A 51 3.84 -1.57 -15.31
C ARG A 51 4.38 -2.87 -14.75
N LYS A 52 4.30 -3.03 -13.43
CA LYS A 52 4.81 -4.21 -12.71
C LYS A 52 3.92 -4.54 -11.52
N MET A 53 3.85 -5.82 -11.19
CA MET A 53 3.13 -6.31 -10.01
C MET A 53 4.14 -7.01 -9.10
N MET A 54 4.12 -6.68 -7.82
CA MET A 54 4.94 -7.37 -6.83
C MET A 54 4.43 -8.80 -6.66
N SER A 55 5.33 -9.78 -6.73
CA SER A 55 4.95 -11.17 -6.45
C SER A 55 4.72 -11.38 -4.94
N PRO A 56 3.89 -12.36 -4.54
CA PRO A 56 3.72 -12.68 -3.13
C PRO A 56 5.03 -13.02 -2.41
N GLU A 57 5.95 -13.71 -3.10
CA GLU A 57 7.24 -14.11 -2.54
C GLU A 57 8.10 -12.89 -2.19
N THR A 58 8.10 -11.86 -3.04
CA THR A 58 8.81 -10.61 -2.77
C THR A 58 8.18 -9.85 -1.60
N ALA A 59 6.84 -9.77 -1.54
CA ALA A 59 6.15 -9.10 -0.45
C ALA A 59 6.40 -9.79 0.91
N ILE A 60 6.36 -11.13 0.93
CA ILE A 60 6.66 -11.94 2.11
C ILE A 60 8.13 -11.77 2.54
N LYS A 61 9.08 -11.78 1.59
CA LYS A 61 10.49 -11.49 1.89
C LYS A 61 10.69 -10.10 2.48
N ALA A 62 9.97 -9.09 1.98
CA ALA A 62 10.03 -7.74 2.53
C ALA A 62 9.46 -7.69 3.96
N LEU A 63 8.36 -8.40 4.23
CA LEU A 63 7.81 -8.50 5.58
C LEU A 63 8.75 -9.23 6.55
N GLN A 64 9.35 -10.35 6.13
CA GLN A 64 10.37 -11.05 6.93
C GLN A 64 11.56 -10.12 7.21
N PHE A 65 12.00 -9.35 6.22
CA PHE A 65 13.07 -8.37 6.40
C PHE A 65 12.71 -7.32 7.46
N LEU A 66 11.47 -6.78 7.45
CA LEU A 66 11.01 -5.86 8.50
C LEU A 66 11.04 -6.53 9.88
N ILE A 67 10.52 -7.76 10.00
CA ILE A 67 10.50 -8.51 11.25
C ILE A 67 11.92 -8.68 11.80
N ASP A 68 12.85 -9.18 10.98
CA ASP A 68 14.23 -9.48 11.37
C ASP A 68 15.02 -8.23 11.76
N HIS A 69 14.70 -7.08 11.14
CA HIS A 69 15.42 -5.83 11.33
C HIS A 69 14.66 -4.82 12.18
N SER A 70 13.58 -5.22 12.87
CA SER A 70 12.77 -4.34 13.72
C SER A 70 13.29 -4.17 15.16
N GLY A 71 14.46 -4.74 15.49
CA GLY A 71 15.03 -4.67 16.83
C GLY A 71 14.08 -5.26 17.89
N ASP A 72 14.02 -4.62 19.06
CA ASP A 72 13.14 -5.04 20.16
C ASP A 72 11.67 -4.54 20.01
N ARG A 73 11.36 -3.80 18.94
CA ARG A 73 10.04 -3.17 18.75
C ARG A 73 8.95 -4.22 18.69
N GLN A 74 7.99 -4.16 19.60
CA GLN A 74 6.84 -5.06 19.52
C GLN A 74 5.92 -4.70 18.36
N ASN A 75 5.67 -3.41 18.13
CA ASN A 75 4.76 -2.92 17.10
C ASN A 75 5.52 -2.51 15.84
N ILE A 76 5.13 -3.07 14.70
CA ILE A 76 5.65 -2.74 13.37
C ILE A 76 4.49 -2.52 12.39
N GLU A 77 4.76 -1.79 11.31
CA GLU A 77 3.72 -1.33 10.38
C GLU A 77 4.03 -1.74 8.93
N VAL A 78 2.99 -2.13 8.21
CA VAL A 78 3.06 -2.40 6.76
C VAL A 78 1.93 -1.66 6.07
N ASP A 79 2.29 -0.74 5.18
CA ASP A 79 1.34 -0.03 4.33
C ASP A 79 1.35 -0.62 2.92
N PHE A 80 0.21 -1.11 2.45
CA PHE A 80 0.01 -1.53 1.08
C PHE A 80 -0.31 -0.31 0.21
N PHE A 81 0.64 0.02 -0.67
CA PHE A 81 0.63 1.20 -1.52
C PHE A 81 0.94 0.82 -2.98
N GLY A 82 1.23 1.83 -3.80
CA GLY A 82 1.56 1.69 -5.21
C GLY A 82 0.72 2.65 -6.06
N GLY A 83 0.41 2.24 -7.28
CA GLY A 83 -0.60 2.89 -8.10
C GLY A 83 -2.01 2.61 -7.55
N GLU A 84 -2.45 1.35 -7.56
CA GLU A 84 -3.65 0.89 -6.85
C GLU A 84 -3.41 -0.51 -6.27
N PRO A 85 -3.27 -0.65 -4.93
CA PRO A 85 -2.91 -1.93 -4.32
C PRO A 85 -3.98 -3.01 -4.51
N LEU A 86 -5.27 -2.65 -4.65
CA LEU A 86 -6.33 -3.63 -4.86
C LEU A 86 -6.30 -4.29 -6.25
N LEU A 87 -5.47 -3.81 -7.19
CA LEU A 87 -5.15 -4.55 -8.42
C LEU A 87 -4.36 -5.83 -8.13
N ASN A 88 -3.61 -5.87 -7.02
CA ASN A 88 -2.81 -7.01 -6.60
C ASN A 88 -3.30 -7.61 -5.27
N PHE A 89 -4.62 -7.77 -5.16
CA PHE A 89 -5.26 -8.19 -3.93
C PHE A 89 -4.80 -9.56 -3.41
N GLU A 90 -4.41 -10.48 -4.29
CA GLU A 90 -3.90 -11.79 -3.88
C GLU A 90 -2.56 -11.68 -3.12
N THR A 91 -1.59 -10.92 -3.64
CA THR A 91 -0.33 -10.63 -2.95
C THR A 91 -0.58 -9.99 -1.58
N LEU A 92 -1.53 -9.05 -1.50
CA LEU A 92 -1.92 -8.42 -0.25
C LEU A 92 -2.43 -9.46 0.76
N LYS A 93 -3.39 -10.31 0.37
CA LYS A 93 -3.94 -11.35 1.26
C LYS A 93 -2.87 -12.31 1.76
N GLN A 94 -2.01 -12.80 0.87
CA GLN A 94 -0.95 -13.75 1.23
C GLN A 94 0.06 -13.13 2.20
N THR A 95 0.41 -11.87 1.99
CA THR A 95 1.32 -11.13 2.90
C THR A 95 0.69 -10.95 4.28
N VAL A 96 -0.60 -10.59 4.34
CA VAL A 96 -1.32 -10.43 5.61
C VAL A 96 -1.41 -11.75 6.37
N PHE A 97 -1.83 -12.84 5.70
CA PHE A 97 -1.92 -14.15 6.35
C PHE A 97 -0.57 -14.63 6.88
N TYR A 98 0.49 -14.48 6.08
CA TYR A 98 1.85 -14.76 6.55
C TYR A 98 2.21 -13.90 7.77
N GLY A 99 1.89 -12.61 7.75
CA GLY A 99 2.11 -11.72 8.89
C GLY A 99 1.39 -12.17 10.15
N ARG A 100 0.10 -12.54 10.06
CA ARG A 100 -0.66 -13.04 11.22
C ARG A 100 -0.06 -14.33 11.80
N GLU A 101 0.48 -15.21 10.97
CA GLU A 101 1.25 -16.37 11.47
C GLU A 101 2.56 -15.95 12.14
N ALA A 102 3.25 -14.95 11.60
CA ALA A 102 4.51 -14.45 12.14
C ALA A 102 4.32 -13.75 13.50
N GLU A 103 3.20 -13.07 13.72
CA GLU A 103 2.84 -12.48 15.03
C GLU A 103 2.85 -13.56 16.13
N ILE A 104 2.27 -14.73 15.87
CA ILE A 104 2.25 -15.86 16.82
C ILE A 104 3.67 -16.37 17.10
N LYS A 105 4.51 -16.48 16.07
CA LYS A 105 5.87 -17.02 16.19
C LYS A 105 6.85 -16.08 16.88
N THR A 106 6.67 -14.77 16.69
CA THR A 106 7.66 -13.75 17.07
C THR A 106 7.22 -12.89 18.26
N GLY A 107 5.93 -12.89 18.61
CA GLY A 107 5.36 -11.99 19.62
C GLY A 107 5.25 -10.53 19.18
N LYS A 108 5.58 -10.22 17.91
CA LYS A 108 5.39 -8.91 17.29
C LYS A 108 3.89 -8.67 17.02
N GLN A 109 3.51 -7.41 16.89
CA GLN A 109 2.21 -6.96 16.42
C GLN A 109 2.41 -6.16 15.13
N ILE A 110 1.78 -6.61 14.06
CA ILE A 110 1.90 -6.08 12.71
C ILE A 110 0.61 -5.34 12.38
N HIS A 111 0.73 -4.02 12.24
CA HIS A 111 -0.37 -3.15 11.86
C HIS A 111 -0.38 -2.97 10.34
N PHE A 112 -1.39 -3.53 9.68
CA PHE A 112 -1.55 -3.42 8.24
C PHE A 112 -2.42 -2.21 7.89
N THR A 113 -1.94 -1.39 6.95
CA THR A 113 -2.70 -0.31 6.32
C THR A 113 -2.87 -0.60 4.84
N VAL A 114 -4.01 -0.22 4.26
CA VAL A 114 -4.17 -0.17 2.80
C VAL A 114 -4.58 1.22 2.37
N THR A 115 -3.87 1.79 1.39
CA THR A 115 -4.21 3.08 0.78
C THR A 115 -4.77 2.87 -0.62
N THR A 116 -6.06 3.12 -0.81
CA THR A 116 -6.79 2.79 -2.06
C THR A 116 -7.55 3.99 -2.63
N ASN A 117 -7.77 3.97 -3.94
CA ASN A 117 -8.71 4.86 -4.62
C ASN A 117 -10.18 4.43 -4.49
N GLY A 118 -10.44 3.23 -3.94
CA GLY A 118 -11.77 2.74 -3.62
C GLY A 118 -12.58 2.17 -4.78
N ILE A 119 -12.16 2.35 -6.05
CA ILE A 119 -12.93 1.92 -7.23
C ILE A 119 -13.05 0.39 -7.32
N LEU A 120 -12.06 -0.35 -6.83
CA LEU A 120 -12.01 -1.81 -6.91
C LEU A 120 -12.58 -2.54 -5.69
N LEU A 121 -13.14 -1.79 -4.74
CA LEU A 121 -13.79 -2.37 -3.57
C LEU A 121 -15.06 -3.11 -3.99
N ASP A 122 -15.14 -4.38 -3.60
CA ASP A 122 -16.34 -5.20 -3.64
C ASP A 122 -16.60 -5.78 -2.24
N LYS A 123 -17.70 -6.52 -2.06
CA LYS A 123 -18.07 -7.10 -0.77
C LYS A 123 -16.97 -8.01 -0.19
N ALA A 124 -16.36 -8.86 -1.02
CA ALA A 124 -15.33 -9.79 -0.56
C ALA A 124 -14.06 -9.06 -0.11
N LYS A 125 -13.65 -8.01 -0.83
CA LYS A 125 -12.51 -7.17 -0.41
C LYS A 125 -12.83 -6.38 0.86
N GLN A 126 -14.04 -5.83 0.98
CA GLN A 126 -14.47 -5.13 2.19
C GLN A 126 -14.49 -6.05 3.41
N GLU A 127 -15.03 -7.26 3.29
CA GLU A 127 -15.04 -8.25 4.38
C GLU A 127 -13.63 -8.64 4.81
N PHE A 128 -12.73 -8.85 3.84
CA PHE A 128 -11.32 -9.13 4.14
C PHE A 128 -10.65 -7.95 4.86
N ILE A 129 -10.82 -6.73 4.33
CA ILE A 129 -10.24 -5.51 4.90
C ILE A 129 -10.72 -5.32 6.34
N ASN A 130 -12.04 -5.38 6.57
CA ASN A 130 -12.63 -5.22 7.90
C ASN A 130 -12.13 -6.25 8.92
N ARG A 131 -11.75 -7.44 8.45
CA ARG A 131 -11.30 -8.53 9.33
C ARG A 131 -9.81 -8.52 9.62
N TYR A 132 -8.99 -8.10 8.66
CA TYR A 132 -7.54 -8.34 8.73
C TYR A 132 -6.67 -7.10 8.56
N ILE A 133 -7.23 -5.96 8.16
CA ILE A 133 -6.50 -4.71 7.95
C ILE A 133 -6.87 -3.73 9.06
N ASP A 134 -5.87 -3.18 9.72
CA ASP A 134 -6.03 -2.35 10.92
C ASP A 134 -6.41 -0.90 10.57
N ASN A 135 -6.00 -0.41 9.39
CA ASN A 135 -6.35 0.93 8.92
C ASN A 135 -6.56 0.99 7.39
N VAL A 136 -7.47 1.85 6.96
CA VAL A 136 -7.78 2.05 5.54
C VAL A 136 -7.74 3.53 5.23
N VAL A 137 -6.94 3.91 4.25
CA VAL A 137 -6.88 5.26 3.71
C VAL A 137 -7.59 5.29 2.36
N ILE A 138 -8.70 6.02 2.27
CA ILE A 138 -9.46 6.19 1.03
C ILE A 138 -9.15 7.58 0.46
N SER A 139 -8.59 7.61 -0.75
CA SER A 139 -8.23 8.85 -1.42
C SER A 139 -9.45 9.60 -2.00
N ILE A 140 -9.81 10.75 -1.40
CA ILE A 140 -10.88 11.63 -1.87
C ILE A 140 -10.48 13.12 -1.79
N ASP A 141 -10.54 13.83 -2.92
CA ASP A 141 -10.15 15.25 -2.97
C ASP A 141 -11.29 16.26 -2.73
N GLY A 142 -12.35 15.83 -2.01
CA GLY A 142 -13.48 16.69 -1.66
C GLY A 142 -14.68 16.55 -2.60
N ARG A 143 -15.27 17.68 -3.00
CA ARG A 143 -16.51 17.73 -3.79
C ARG A 143 -16.36 17.02 -5.12
N LYS A 144 -17.48 16.51 -5.65
CA LYS A 144 -17.51 15.72 -6.89
C LYS A 144 -16.76 16.39 -8.04
N GLU A 145 -17.03 17.65 -8.33
CA GLU A 145 -16.42 18.40 -9.42
C GLU A 145 -14.90 18.58 -9.23
N VAL A 146 -14.45 18.76 -7.98
CA VAL A 146 -13.03 18.89 -7.64
C VAL A 146 -12.35 17.53 -7.79
N HIS A 147 -12.85 16.50 -7.11
CA HIS A 147 -12.35 15.12 -7.19
C HIS A 147 -12.31 14.65 -8.65
N ASP A 148 -13.37 14.92 -9.41
CA ASP A 148 -13.48 14.45 -10.77
C ASP A 148 -12.51 15.16 -11.74
N ALA A 149 -12.23 16.45 -11.52
CA ALA A 149 -11.28 17.20 -12.34
C ALA A 149 -9.83 16.67 -12.24
N VAL A 150 -9.45 16.13 -11.08
CA VAL A 150 -8.06 15.74 -10.80
C VAL A 150 -7.83 14.24 -10.73
N ARG A 151 -8.84 13.44 -10.36
CA ARG A 151 -8.80 11.97 -10.36
C ARG A 151 -9.61 11.43 -11.53
N SER A 152 -9.07 11.54 -12.74
CA SER A 152 -9.67 11.01 -13.96
C SER A 152 -9.34 9.52 -14.14
N GLY A 153 -10.25 8.76 -14.76
CA GLY A 153 -9.97 7.39 -15.19
C GLY A 153 -9.01 7.35 -16.40
N GLN A 154 -8.62 6.16 -16.83
CA GLN A 154 -7.92 6.01 -18.11
C GLN A 154 -8.74 6.66 -19.24
N ALA A 155 -8.08 7.50 -20.05
CA ALA A 155 -8.70 8.26 -21.14
C ALA A 155 -9.61 7.34 -21.98
N GLY A 156 -10.90 7.66 -22.04
CA GLY A 156 -11.92 6.90 -22.78
C GLY A 156 -12.99 6.20 -21.93
N LYS A 157 -12.83 6.09 -20.60
CA LYS A 157 -13.94 5.70 -19.71
C LYS A 157 -14.48 6.94 -19.01
N ALA A 158 -15.55 7.50 -19.56
CA ALA A 158 -16.41 8.42 -18.83
C ALA A 158 -16.78 7.77 -17.49
N ARG A 159 -16.71 8.53 -16.39
CA ARG A 159 -17.45 8.15 -15.17
C ARG A 159 -18.91 8.07 -15.59
N THR A 160 -19.43 6.85 -15.74
CA THR A 160 -20.86 6.66 -15.91
C THR A 160 -21.53 7.27 -14.68
N THR A 161 -22.14 8.43 -14.89
CA THR A 161 -23.25 8.92 -14.09
C THR A 161 -24.27 7.78 -13.98
N GLY A 162 -24.45 7.19 -12.79
CA GLY A 162 -25.56 6.27 -12.57
C GLY A 162 -25.31 5.16 -11.57
N SER A 163 -25.41 5.48 -10.28
CA SER A 163 -26.31 4.76 -9.37
C SER A 163 -26.44 5.55 -8.06
N SER A 164 -27.49 6.36 -8.01
CA SER A 164 -28.17 6.69 -6.77
C SER A 164 -28.50 5.39 -6.05
N GLN A 165 -27.74 5.03 -5.01
CA GLN A 165 -28.15 4.20 -3.87
C GLN A 165 -26.94 3.98 -2.97
N ILE A 166 -26.67 4.98 -2.12
CA ILE A 166 -26.10 4.76 -0.79
C ILE A 166 -27.07 5.46 0.16
N LEU A 167 -28.13 4.72 0.49
CA LEU A 167 -28.81 4.71 1.79
C LEU A 167 -28.79 3.25 2.25
#